data_AF-A0A2E9A1E4-F1
#
_entry.id   AF-A0A2E9A1E4-F1
#
_cell.length_a   1.000
_cell.length_b   1.000
_cell.length_c   1.000
_cell.angle_alpha   90.00
_cell.angle_beta   90.00
_cell.angle_gamma   90.00
#
_symmetry.space_group_name_H-M   'P 1'
#
loop_
_entity.id
_entity.type
_entity.pdbx_description
1 polymer ?
#
loop_
_entity_poly.entity_id
_entity_poly.type
_entity_poly.pdbx_seq_one_letter_code
_entity_poly.pdbx_strand_id
1 'polypeptide(L)'
;MLRNKNKFFIILVLFFVILLFTKIDFRLKTDITCCSDDFDYFIHAETIAEDFDFDYANQLQGVEKARHNKVKIAPFGFLGSGLLAAPFLLIGNIFDNIFGEISQNHVNFKILFYSFSSYFYFLASLYFLYKSILYLGFNITTSKILLYISGSGVIYYFFERYSMTHVYEVFA
;
A
#
# COMPACT_ATOMS: atom_id res chain seq x y z
N MET A 1 4.24 -16.63 -34.64
CA MET A 1 4.80 -16.74 -33.27
C MET A 1 5.78 -15.60 -32.89
N LEU A 2 5.80 -14.45 -33.58
CA LEU A 2 6.74 -13.33 -33.33
C LEU A 2 6.13 -12.09 -32.65
N ARG A 3 4.82 -12.08 -32.38
CA ARG A 3 4.10 -10.90 -31.85
C ARG A 3 4.23 -10.71 -30.32
N ASN A 4 4.67 -11.73 -29.59
CA ASN A 4 4.73 -11.68 -28.11
C ASN A 4 6.05 -11.14 -27.54
N LYS A 5 7.19 -11.32 -28.22
CA LYS A 5 8.51 -10.87 -27.69
C LYS A 5 8.58 -9.35 -27.53
N ASN A 6 8.04 -8.58 -28.48
CA ASN A 6 7.98 -7.12 -28.37
C ASN A 6 7.04 -6.66 -27.24
N LYS A 7 5.90 -7.33 -27.03
CA LYS A 7 5.00 -6.99 -25.92
C LYS A 7 5.63 -7.25 -24.56
N PHE A 8 6.28 -8.40 -24.39
CA PHE A 8 6.98 -8.73 -23.15
C PHE A 8 8.12 -7.73 -22.87
N PHE A 9 8.92 -7.40 -23.89
CA PHE A 9 9.98 -6.40 -23.76
C PHE A 9 9.42 -5.02 -23.38
N ILE A 10 8.31 -4.59 -24.00
CA ILE A 10 7.64 -3.34 -23.64
C ILE A 10 7.13 -3.36 -22.19
N ILE A 11 6.53 -4.46 -21.74
CA ILE A 11 6.07 -4.61 -20.34
C ILE A 11 7.26 -4.53 -19.38
N LEU A 12 8.37 -5.18 -19.71
CA LEU A 12 9.58 -5.19 -18.90
C LEU A 12 10.21 -3.79 -18.83
N VAL A 13 10.28 -3.07 -19.95
CA VAL A 13 10.73 -1.67 -19.97
C VAL A 13 9.80 -0.78 -19.13
N LEU A 14 8.48 -0.88 -19.30
CA LEU A 14 7.51 -0.14 -18.49
C LEU A 14 7.65 -0.41 -17.00
N PHE A 15 7.88 -1.68 -16.62
CA PHE A 15 8.15 -2.06 -15.24
C PHE A 15 9.39 -1.34 -14.68
N PHE A 16 10.51 -1.34 -15.42
CA PHE A 16 11.70 -0.59 -15.00
C PHE A 16 11.46 0.92 -14.94
N VAL A 17 10.68 1.50 -15.84
CA VAL A 17 10.30 2.92 -15.76
C VAL A 17 9.52 3.20 -14.47
N ILE A 18 8.56 2.35 -14.10
CA ILE A 18 7.80 2.51 -12.84
C ILE A 18 8.74 2.39 -11.63
N LEU A 19 9.69 1.46 -11.66
CA LEU A 19 10.69 1.32 -10.60
C LEU A 19 11.61 2.55 -10.48
N LEU A 20 11.94 3.23 -11.58
CA LEU A 20 12.75 4.45 -11.54
C LEU A 20 12.08 5.60 -10.80
N PHE A 21 10.75 5.71 -10.90
CA PHE A 21 9.98 6.73 -10.19
C PHE A 21 9.55 6.31 -8.79
N THR A 22 9.80 5.05 -8.42
CA THR A 22 9.46 4.51 -7.11
C THR A 22 10.48 4.95 -6.08
N LYS A 23 10.04 5.68 -5.06
CA LYS A 23 10.91 6.08 -3.96
C LYS A 23 11.22 4.91 -3.03
N ILE A 24 12.47 4.46 -2.99
CA ILE A 24 12.85 3.22 -2.28
C ILE A 24 13.11 3.47 -0.79
N ASP A 25 13.58 4.68 -0.43
CA ASP A 25 14.09 5.05 0.90
C ASP A 25 13.11 4.72 2.03
N PHE A 26 11.80 4.91 1.79
CA PHE A 26 10.76 4.68 2.80
C PHE A 26 10.32 3.23 2.92
N ARG A 27 10.60 2.39 1.91
CA ARG A 27 10.19 0.97 1.84
C ARG A 27 11.23 0.03 2.43
N LEU A 28 12.45 0.52 2.63
CA LEU A 28 13.55 -0.18 3.30
C LEU A 28 13.77 0.34 4.74
N LYS A 29 12.77 1.03 5.30
CA LYS A 29 12.79 1.38 6.72
C LYS A 29 12.63 0.14 7.57
N THR A 30 13.29 0.15 8.72
CA THR A 30 13.20 -0.93 9.70
C THR A 30 11.92 -0.85 10.52
N ASP A 31 11.36 0.35 10.68
CA ASP A 31 10.18 0.60 11.50
C ASP A 31 9.38 1.83 10.99
N ILE A 32 8.10 1.91 11.35
CA ILE A 32 7.23 3.04 11.09
C ILE A 32 7.18 3.94 12.34
N THR A 33 7.74 5.14 12.21
CA THR A 33 7.80 6.09 13.30
C THR A 33 6.40 6.60 13.68
N CYS A 34 6.03 6.44 14.96
CA CYS A 34 4.88 7.13 15.54
C CYS A 34 5.08 8.66 15.45
N CYS A 35 4.05 9.50 15.31
CA CYS A 35 2.61 9.22 15.34
C CYS A 35 1.93 10.02 14.22
N SER A 36 2.26 9.68 12.97
CA SER A 36 1.59 10.23 11.78
C SER A 36 0.40 9.35 11.38
N ASP A 37 -0.35 9.78 10.37
CA ASP A 37 -1.45 8.97 9.81
C ASP A 37 -0.93 7.64 9.26
N ASP A 38 0.27 7.62 8.66
CA ASP A 38 0.91 6.40 8.14
C ASP A 38 1.10 5.34 9.23
N PHE A 39 1.47 5.79 10.43
CA PHE A 39 1.59 4.93 11.61
C PHE A 39 0.24 4.36 12.00
N ASP A 40 -0.81 5.19 12.06
CA ASP A 40 -2.15 4.74 12.46
C ASP A 40 -2.70 3.67 11.51
N TYR A 41 -2.54 3.87 10.20
CA TYR A 41 -2.98 2.90 9.19
C TYR A 41 -2.17 1.61 9.24
N PHE A 42 -0.87 1.70 9.54
CA PHE A 42 -0.03 0.53 9.71
C PHE A 42 -0.42 -0.28 10.95
N ILE A 43 -0.65 0.38 12.08
CA ILE A 43 -1.05 -0.28 13.34
C ILE A 43 -2.39 -1.01 13.16
N HIS A 44 -3.33 -0.43 12.41
CA HIS A 44 -4.55 -1.12 12.00
C HIS A 44 -4.28 -2.38 11.17
N ALA A 45 -3.34 -2.33 10.22
CA ALA A 45 -2.96 -3.49 9.43
C ALA A 45 -2.24 -4.55 10.27
N GLU A 46 -1.39 -4.11 11.20
CA GLU A 46 -0.55 -4.97 12.04
C GLU A 46 -1.38 -5.78 13.03
N THR A 47 -2.28 -5.16 13.80
CA THR A 47 -3.17 -5.88 14.74
C THR A 47 -4.00 -6.97 14.04
N ILE A 48 -4.49 -6.69 12.82
CA ILE A 48 -5.25 -7.68 12.04
C ILE A 48 -4.34 -8.81 11.54
N ALA A 49 -3.15 -8.47 11.06
CA ALA A 49 -2.24 -9.41 10.42
C ALA A 49 -1.46 -10.30 11.40
N GLU A 50 -1.24 -9.82 12.62
CA GLU A 50 -0.54 -10.55 13.69
C GLU A 50 -1.51 -11.28 14.61
N ASP A 51 -2.55 -10.58 15.09
CA ASP A 51 -3.40 -11.06 16.18
C ASP A 51 -4.83 -11.40 15.74
N PHE A 52 -5.22 -10.98 14.53
CA PHE A 52 -6.57 -11.13 13.99
C PHE A 52 -7.66 -10.50 14.88
N ASP A 53 -7.33 -9.41 15.56
CA ASP A 53 -8.26 -8.68 16.42
C ASP A 53 -8.18 -7.15 16.17
N PHE A 54 -8.74 -6.39 17.11
CA PHE A 54 -8.68 -4.94 17.16
C PHE A 54 -8.28 -4.46 18.56
N ASP A 55 -7.44 -5.25 19.25
CA ASP A 55 -6.83 -4.86 20.51
C ASP A 55 -5.42 -4.33 20.23
N TYR A 56 -5.24 -3.02 20.41
CA TYR A 56 -3.99 -2.34 20.05
C TYR A 56 -2.98 -2.27 21.20
N ALA A 57 -3.25 -2.94 22.32
CA ALA A 57 -2.45 -2.80 23.54
C ALA A 57 -0.97 -3.20 23.34
N ASN A 58 -0.70 -4.20 22.50
CA ASN A 58 0.64 -4.66 22.15
C ASN A 58 1.27 -3.80 21.04
N GLN A 59 0.54 -3.41 19.99
CA GLN A 59 1.11 -2.58 18.91
C GLN A 59 1.41 -1.15 19.34
N LEU A 60 0.65 -0.59 20.30
CA LEU A 60 0.84 0.78 20.79
C LEU A 60 1.69 0.87 22.07
N GLN A 61 2.37 -0.21 22.44
CA GLN A 61 3.24 -0.23 23.61
C GLN A 61 4.32 0.85 23.52
N GLY A 62 4.45 1.68 24.56
CA GLY A 62 5.39 2.82 24.62
C GLY A 62 4.87 4.12 23.99
N VAL A 63 3.75 4.10 23.27
CA VAL A 63 3.10 5.29 22.67
C VAL A 63 1.61 5.39 23.03
N GLU A 64 1.19 4.72 24.10
CA GLU A 64 -0.22 4.58 24.50
C GLU A 64 -0.88 5.94 24.72
N LYS A 65 -0.13 6.90 25.27
CA LYS A 65 -0.62 8.26 25.56
C LYS A 65 -0.74 9.14 24.32
N ALA A 66 -0.01 8.82 23.25
CA ALA A 66 -0.04 9.60 22.01
C ALA A 66 -1.26 9.26 21.14
N ARG A 67 -1.81 8.03 21.29
CA ARG A 67 -2.95 7.49 20.52
C ARG A 67 -3.98 6.87 21.48
N HIS A 68 -4.70 7.75 22.17
CA HIS A 68 -5.77 7.37 23.10
C HIS A 68 -7.07 8.03 22.69
N ASN A 69 -8.08 7.23 22.34
CA ASN A 69 -9.45 7.68 22.43
C ASN A 69 -9.83 7.66 23.91
N LYS A 70 -10.53 8.67 24.43
CA LYS A 70 -10.74 8.91 25.88
C LYS A 70 -11.14 7.68 26.74
N VAL A 71 -11.64 6.62 26.11
CA VAL A 71 -12.10 5.37 26.71
C VAL A 71 -11.15 4.17 26.47
N LYS A 72 -10.39 4.12 25.36
CA LYS A 72 -9.53 2.98 24.98
C LYS A 72 -8.34 3.41 24.11
N ILE A 73 -7.24 2.67 24.24
CA ILE A 73 -6.03 2.82 23.41
C ILE A 73 -6.37 2.36 21.99
N ALA A 74 -6.26 3.27 21.02
CA ALA A 74 -6.56 3.00 19.62
C ALA A 74 -5.95 4.12 18.74
N PRO A 75 -5.56 3.81 17.48
CA PRO A 75 -5.16 4.82 16.52
C PRO A 75 -6.27 5.86 16.26
N PHE A 76 -5.91 7.08 15.86
CA PHE A 76 -6.89 8.11 15.47
C PHE A 76 -7.32 7.97 14.01
N GLY A 77 -6.42 7.47 13.16
CA GLY A 77 -6.67 7.17 11.77
C GLY A 77 -7.84 6.20 11.58
N PHE A 78 -8.42 6.22 10.38
CA PHE A 78 -9.49 5.29 10.02
C PHE A 78 -8.96 3.89 9.71
N LEU A 79 -9.77 2.88 10.05
CA LEU A 79 -9.46 1.46 9.84
C LEU A 79 -9.30 1.05 8.37
N GLY A 80 -10.00 1.73 7.44
CA GLY A 80 -10.23 1.21 6.08
C GLY A 80 -8.96 0.84 5.29
N SER A 81 -7.96 1.73 5.28
CA SER A 81 -6.67 1.47 4.64
C SER A 81 -5.92 0.33 5.31
N GLY A 82 -5.91 0.28 6.65
CA GLY A 82 -5.30 -0.79 7.41
C GLY A 82 -5.92 -2.16 7.12
N LEU A 83 -7.25 -2.24 7.04
CA LEU A 83 -7.98 -3.46 6.68
C LEU A 83 -7.61 -3.98 5.28
N LEU A 84 -7.52 -3.07 4.30
CA LEU A 84 -7.14 -3.41 2.93
C LEU A 84 -5.66 -3.80 2.82
N ALA A 85 -4.79 -3.23 3.64
CA ALA A 85 -3.37 -3.53 3.64
C ALA A 85 -2.99 -4.77 4.47
N ALA A 86 -3.82 -5.18 5.44
CA ALA A 86 -3.54 -6.31 6.34
C ALA A 86 -3.17 -7.63 5.63
N PRO A 87 -3.83 -8.06 4.52
CA PRO A 87 -3.44 -9.28 3.82
C PRO A 87 -2.01 -9.22 3.26
N PHE A 88 -1.54 -8.04 2.87
CA PHE A 88 -0.17 -7.85 2.39
C PHE A 88 0.82 -7.90 3.56
N LEU A 89 0.49 -7.29 4.69
CA LEU A 89 1.32 -7.36 5.90
C LEU A 89 1.44 -8.80 6.40
N LEU A 90 0.34 -9.58 6.36
CA LEU A 90 0.35 -11.00 6.70
C LEU A 90 1.31 -11.80 5.80
N ILE A 91 1.36 -11.51 4.50
CA ILE A 91 2.37 -12.10 3.61
C ILE A 91 3.78 -11.68 4.04
N GLY A 92 3.97 -10.41 4.41
CA GLY A 92 5.23 -9.92 4.98
C GLY A 92 5.66 -10.68 6.23
N ASN A 93 4.74 -10.97 7.15
CA ASN A 93 4.98 -11.78 8.35
C ASN A 93 5.47 -13.19 8.01
N ILE A 94 4.89 -13.81 6.98
CA ILE A 94 5.33 -15.13 6.50
C ILE A 94 6.78 -15.05 5.99
N PHE A 95 7.11 -14.01 5.22
CA PHE A 95 8.47 -13.82 4.71
C PHE A 95 9.48 -13.52 5.81
N ASP A 96 9.14 -12.69 6.79
CA ASP A 96 9.98 -12.44 7.96
C ASP A 96 10.27 -13.73 8.72
N ASN A 97 9.29 -14.60 8.90
CA ASN A 97 9.48 -15.89 9.57
C ASN A 97 10.38 -16.85 8.78
N ILE A 98 10.32 -16.82 7.44
CA ILE A 98 11.16 -17.67 6.57
C ILE A 98 12.58 -17.12 6.45
N PHE A 99 12.74 -15.79 6.41
CA PHE A 99 14.01 -15.10 6.14
C PHE A 99 14.49 -14.24 7.32
N GLY A 100 14.24 -14.68 8.56
CA GLY A 100 14.45 -13.89 9.78
C GLY A 100 15.83 -13.27 9.93
N GLU A 101 16.90 -13.96 9.50
CA GLU A 101 18.27 -13.42 9.53
C GLU A 101 18.46 -12.18 8.62
N ILE A 102 17.79 -12.16 7.47
CA ILE A 102 17.80 -11.03 6.52
C ILE A 102 16.89 -9.91 7.04
N SER A 103 15.75 -10.30 7.62
CA SER A 103 14.77 -9.36 8.15
C SER A 103 15.35 -8.48 9.26
N GLN A 104 16.09 -9.07 10.18
CA GLN A 104 16.67 -8.36 11.32
C GLN A 104 17.76 -7.35 10.95
N ASN A 105 18.47 -7.55 9.82
CA ASN A 105 19.66 -6.77 9.50
C ASN A 105 19.53 -5.86 8.28
N HIS A 106 18.56 -6.13 7.39
CA HIS A 106 18.52 -5.47 6.08
C HIS A 106 17.15 -4.98 5.66
N VAL A 107 16.12 -5.84 5.67
CA VAL A 107 14.82 -5.53 5.05
C VAL A 107 13.69 -6.04 5.92
N ASN A 108 12.91 -5.13 6.52
CA ASN A 108 11.66 -5.50 7.18
C ASN A 108 10.62 -5.90 6.12
N PHE A 109 10.32 -7.20 6.01
CA PHE A 109 9.39 -7.68 4.98
C PHE A 109 7.96 -7.26 5.26
N LYS A 110 7.54 -7.05 6.53
CA LYS A 110 6.21 -6.50 6.84
C LYS A 110 6.00 -5.16 6.16
N ILE A 111 6.92 -4.22 6.38
CA ILE A 111 6.84 -2.87 5.82
C ILE A 111 6.93 -2.91 4.29
N LEU A 112 7.82 -3.75 3.76
CA LEU A 112 7.97 -3.88 2.32
C LEU A 112 6.68 -4.36 1.65
N PHE A 113 6.10 -5.46 2.12
CA PHE A 113 4.87 -6.00 1.54
C PHE A 113 3.67 -5.09 1.81
N TYR A 114 3.58 -4.51 3.01
CA TYR A 114 2.59 -3.47 3.32
C TYR A 114 2.67 -2.33 2.28
N SER A 115 3.86 -1.88 1.88
CA SER A 115 4.01 -0.84 0.86
C SER A 115 3.48 -1.22 -0.53
N PHE A 116 3.46 -2.51 -0.87
CA PHE A 116 2.96 -3.00 -2.15
C PHE A 116 1.44 -3.02 -2.25
N SER A 117 0.72 -2.96 -1.13
CA SER A 117 -0.74 -2.89 -1.12
C SER A 117 -1.25 -1.68 -1.91
N SER A 118 -0.66 -0.49 -1.72
CA SER A 118 -1.00 0.71 -2.50
C SER A 118 -0.85 0.51 -4.01
N TYR A 119 0.19 -0.22 -4.45
CA TYR A 119 0.37 -0.52 -5.87
C TYR A 119 -0.73 -1.40 -6.43
N PHE A 120 -1.11 -2.42 -5.65
CA PHE A 120 -2.19 -3.31 -6.02
C PHE A 120 -3.52 -2.53 -6.16
N TYR A 121 -3.88 -1.73 -5.15
CA TYR A 121 -5.15 -1.00 -5.16
C TYR A 121 -5.20 0.08 -6.23
N PHE A 122 -4.11 0.82 -6.48
CA PHE A 122 -4.07 1.79 -7.57
C PHE A 122 -4.31 1.15 -8.95
N LEU A 123 -3.65 0.01 -9.22
CA LEU A 123 -3.84 -0.72 -10.47
C LEU A 123 -5.24 -1.30 -10.59
N ALA A 124 -5.81 -1.76 -9.47
CA ALA A 124 -7.19 -2.24 -9.42
C ALA A 124 -8.19 -1.12 -9.69
N SER A 125 -8.00 0.08 -9.12
CA SER A 125 -8.82 1.26 -9.40
C SER A 125 -8.76 1.64 -10.88
N LEU A 126 -7.58 1.66 -11.49
CA LEU A 126 -7.41 1.93 -12.92
C LEU A 126 -8.19 0.93 -13.78
N TYR A 127 -8.11 -0.35 -13.43
CA TYR A 127 -8.82 -1.41 -14.12
C TYR A 127 -10.33 -1.25 -14.00
N PHE A 128 -10.85 -1.04 -12.79
CA PHE A 128 -12.28 -0.88 -12.56
C PHE A 128 -12.84 0.38 -13.18
N LEU A 129 -12.13 1.52 -13.10
CA LEU A 129 -12.53 2.76 -13.77
C LEU A 129 -12.61 2.56 -15.29
N TYR A 130 -11.62 1.89 -15.89
CA TYR A 130 -11.67 1.56 -17.32
C TYR A 130 -12.87 0.68 -17.68
N LYS A 131 -13.16 -0.36 -16.87
CA LYS A 131 -14.32 -1.22 -17.08
C LYS A 131 -15.65 -0.50 -16.91
N SER A 132 -15.77 0.38 -15.93
CA SER A 132 -16.97 1.19 -15.70
C SER A 132 -17.23 2.15 -16.86
N ILE A 133 -16.20 2.81 -17.37
CA ILE A 133 -16.29 3.69 -18.55
C ILE A 133 -16.78 2.93 -19.78
N LEU A 134 -16.22 1.73 -20.03
CA LEU A 134 -16.67 0.87 -21.13
C LEU A 134 -18.13 0.44 -20.97
N TYR A 135 -18.53 0.08 -19.74
CA TYR A 135 -19.89 -0.35 -19.45
C TYR A 135 -20.92 0.78 -19.65
N LEU A 136 -20.54 2.02 -19.32
CA LEU A 136 -21.36 3.21 -19.53
C LEU A 136 -21.40 3.67 -21.00
N GLY A 137 -20.67 3.00 -21.90
CA GLY A 137 -20.67 3.31 -23.34
C GLY A 137 -19.82 4.52 -23.73
N PHE A 138 -18.95 5.00 -22.84
CA PHE A 138 -18.06 6.13 -23.14
C PHE A 138 -16.81 5.66 -23.91
N ASN A 139 -16.50 6.33 -25.02
CA ASN A 139 -15.27 6.11 -25.79
C ASN A 139 -14.10 6.95 -25.24
N ILE A 140 -13.69 6.67 -24.00
CA ILE A 140 -12.49 7.28 -23.41
C ILE A 140 -11.32 6.31 -23.59
N THR A 141 -10.21 6.81 -24.15
CA THR A 141 -8.98 6.04 -24.31
C THR A 141 -8.28 5.83 -22.98
N THR A 142 -7.54 4.72 -22.83
CA THR A 142 -6.75 4.43 -21.61
C THR A 142 -5.77 5.55 -21.26
N SER A 143 -5.22 6.24 -22.27
CA SER A 143 -4.33 7.40 -22.08
C SER A 143 -5.02 8.58 -21.37
N LYS A 144 -6.31 8.83 -21.65
CA LYS A 144 -7.06 9.90 -20.99
C LYS A 144 -7.37 9.55 -19.54
N ILE A 145 -7.69 8.30 -19.25
CA ILE A 145 -7.92 7.81 -17.87
C ILE A 145 -6.64 7.99 -17.05
N LEU A 146 -5.50 7.56 -17.59
CA LEU A 146 -4.19 7.75 -16.96
C LEU A 146 -3.89 9.24 -16.74
N LEU A 147 -4.19 10.09 -17.72
CA LEU A 147 -4.00 11.54 -17.60
C LEU A 147 -4.86 12.13 -16.47
N TYR A 148 -6.15 11.77 -16.39
CA TYR A 148 -7.03 12.27 -15.32
C TYR A 148 -6.56 11.86 -13.93
N ILE A 149 -6.17 10.60 -13.76
CA ILE A 149 -5.67 10.11 -12.48
C ILE A 149 -4.31 10.72 -12.16
N SER A 150 -3.44 10.92 -13.15
CA SER A 150 -2.18 11.63 -12.95
C SER A 150 -2.37 13.09 -12.52
N GLY A 151 -3.39 13.76 -13.05
CA GLY A 151 -3.72 15.15 -12.72
C GLY A 151 -4.38 15.32 -11.35
N SER A 152 -4.92 14.25 -10.77
CA SER A 152 -5.61 14.30 -9.47
C SER A 152 -4.67 14.37 -8.25
N GLY A 153 -3.36 14.18 -8.45
CA GLY A 153 -2.39 14.09 -7.36
C GLY A 153 -2.30 12.70 -6.71
N VAL A 154 -3.18 11.75 -7.03
CA VAL A 154 -3.14 10.37 -6.49
C VAL A 154 -1.83 9.65 -6.84
N ILE A 155 -1.24 9.98 -7.99
CA ILE A 155 0.06 9.44 -8.42
C ILE A 155 1.20 9.80 -7.45
N TYR A 156 1.12 10.94 -6.75
CA TYR A 156 2.09 11.29 -5.71
C TYR A 156 2.09 10.25 -4.59
N TYR A 157 0.90 9.86 -4.12
CA TYR A 157 0.76 8.84 -3.09
C TYR A 157 1.19 7.46 -3.58
N PHE A 158 0.95 7.14 -4.85
CA PHE A 158 1.45 5.90 -5.47
C PHE A 158 2.99 5.80 -5.45
N PHE A 159 3.71 6.84 -5.90
CA PHE A 159 5.18 6.77 -5.99
C PHE A 159 5.90 7.09 -4.68
N GLU A 160 5.42 8.09 -3.92
CA GLU A 160 6.13 8.67 -2.78
C GLU A 160 5.56 8.27 -1.40
N ARG A 161 4.24 8.08 -1.23
CA ARG A 161 3.59 7.84 0.08
C ARG A 161 2.65 6.61 0.05
N TYR A 162 3.24 5.42 0.22
CA TYR A 162 2.59 4.11 0.04
C TYR A 162 1.51 3.71 1.06
N SER A 163 1.37 4.43 2.16
CA SER A 163 0.47 4.09 3.28
C SER A 163 -0.73 5.00 3.41
N MET A 164 -0.79 6.07 2.62
CA MET A 164 -1.86 7.07 2.73
C MET A 164 -3.17 6.57 2.11
N THR A 165 -4.29 6.96 2.74
CA THR A 165 -5.64 6.51 2.38
C THR A 165 -6.07 6.85 0.97
N HIS A 166 -5.59 7.96 0.38
CA HIS A 166 -6.01 8.44 -0.93
C HIS A 166 -6.03 7.37 -2.04
N VAL A 167 -5.05 6.45 -2.06
CA VAL A 167 -5.02 5.38 -3.06
C VAL A 167 -6.14 4.35 -2.82
N TYR A 168 -6.43 4.05 -1.56
CA TYR A 168 -7.50 3.15 -1.13
C TYR A 168 -8.88 3.80 -1.28
N GLU A 169 -8.99 5.10 -1.07
CA GLU A 169 -10.24 5.87 -1.26
C GLU A 169 -10.66 5.90 -2.73
N VAL A 170 -9.70 5.97 -3.66
CA VAL A 170 -9.98 5.89 -5.11
C VAL A 170 -10.41 4.47 -5.52
N PHE A 171 -10.05 3.46 -4.72
CA PHE A 171 -10.44 2.08 -4.95
C PHE A 171 -11.84 1.75 -4.44
N ALA A 172 -12.22 2.29 -3.28
CA ALA A 172 -13.51 2.05 -2.62
C ALA A 172 -14.70 2.69 -3.36
#